data_AF-A0A160TN45-F1
#
_entry.id   AF-A0A160TN45-F1
#
_cell.length_a   1.000
_cell.length_b   1.000
_cell.length_c   1.000
_cell.angle_alpha   90.00
_cell.angle_beta   90.00
_cell.angle_gamma   90.00
#
_symmetry.space_group_name_H-M   'P 1'
#
loop_
_entity.id
_entity.type
_entity.pdbx_description
1 polymer ?
#
loop_
_entity_poly.entity_id
_entity_poly.type
_entity_poly.pdbx_seq_one_letter_code
_entity_poly.pdbx_strand_id
1 'polypeptide(L)'
;MGTPPVGTQRPTRQVLLSIGQGELITLPSDVADVWVSNPSTADVYVSNARQIHLFGKEFGEATVFATNASGAVIYSANVLVSQNITSIDRMMKLAMPDADIHVTTTGQIAVLTGTVAAPEDSAQAERLVTALLNPGVNVSEATATLKIAVFNRLRTATPLQVNLQVRFAEVSRSFVKNIGVNLTNRQIGNGALFNISQGRQGTITTVPGVPGQPNAPLNANGVTPGSTVFGFPPNTGMGTVLGLAGHAFGMDLLASLDLGERDGQVTTLANPNLTALSGETGTFLAGGEIPIPVSQGLGAVSVEYKQYGVSLAYTPTVLADGRISLRVRPEVSQLSAAGSVTIGNIVIPGLTTRRAETTVELGSGQSFMIAGLLQNDHQNSIDKAPGIGDVPILGALFRSNNFQRNETELVIVITPYLVKPVNANDIVLPTDGYRAPTDLDRVLLGQLGGGTNGGDRPKPSMAPPAGAEPAFGAAAPVSVLPSQVPQQPRREESVIKSTPPETKSKSKPKAESVAPGFNLN
;
A
#
# COMPACT_ATOMS: atom_id res chain seq x y z
N MET A 1 -31.78 17.39 -61.90
CA MET A 1 -33.12 17.66 -61.33
C MET A 1 -33.91 18.44 -62.37
N GLY A 2 -34.98 17.87 -62.93
CA GLY A 2 -35.85 18.59 -63.86
C GLY A 2 -36.56 19.74 -63.14
N THR A 3 -36.73 20.87 -63.82
CA THR A 3 -37.55 21.98 -63.34
C THR A 3 -38.96 21.45 -63.01
N PRO A 4 -39.48 21.71 -61.80
CA PRO A 4 -40.80 21.21 -61.42
C PRO A 4 -41.87 21.81 -62.35
N PRO A 5 -42.96 21.08 -62.63
CA PRO A 5 -44.04 21.57 -63.49
C PRO A 5 -44.62 22.89 -62.96
N VAL A 6 -45.03 23.77 -63.88
CA VAL A 6 -45.62 25.10 -63.61
C VAL A 6 -46.87 24.90 -62.74
N GLY A 7 -46.74 25.08 -61.43
CA GLY A 7 -47.77 24.76 -60.43
C GLY A 7 -47.28 24.04 -59.18
N THR A 8 -46.01 23.65 -59.11
CA THR A 8 -45.44 23.01 -57.90
C THR A 8 -45.14 24.05 -56.82
N GLN A 9 -45.90 24.05 -55.74
CA GLN A 9 -45.70 24.96 -54.60
C GLN A 9 -45.06 24.21 -53.44
N ARG A 10 -43.84 24.61 -53.05
CA ARG A 10 -43.16 24.06 -51.87
C ARG A 10 -43.71 24.72 -50.58
N PRO A 11 -43.76 23.98 -49.47
CA PRO A 11 -44.10 24.56 -48.17
C PRO A 11 -43.17 25.74 -47.88
N THR A 12 -43.75 26.89 -47.52
CA THR A 12 -42.97 28.12 -47.32
C THR A 12 -42.58 28.31 -45.85
N ARG A 13 -43.24 27.60 -44.94
CA ARG A 13 -43.07 27.76 -43.49
C ARG A 13 -42.78 26.44 -42.80
N GLN A 14 -42.00 26.47 -41.73
CA GLN A 14 -41.78 25.33 -40.84
C GLN A 14 -42.42 25.62 -39.50
N VAL A 15 -43.15 24.65 -38.96
CA VAL A 15 -43.85 24.72 -37.68
C VAL A 15 -43.36 23.56 -36.80
N LEU A 16 -42.95 23.86 -35.57
CA LEU A 16 -42.36 22.88 -34.66
C LEU A 16 -43.31 22.66 -33.48
N LEU A 17 -43.86 21.46 -33.36
CA LEU A 17 -44.85 21.11 -32.33
C LEU A 17 -44.35 19.98 -31.46
N SER A 18 -44.76 19.97 -30.19
CA SER A 18 -44.63 18.78 -29.33
C SER A 18 -45.89 17.92 -29.38
N ILE A 19 -45.76 16.64 -29.03
CA ILE A 19 -46.93 15.74 -28.89
C ILE A 19 -47.92 16.34 -27.89
N GLY A 20 -49.19 16.46 -28.30
CA GLY A 20 -50.27 17.05 -27.51
C GLY A 20 -50.31 18.58 -27.51
N GLN A 21 -49.37 19.26 -28.17
CA GLN A 21 -49.44 20.71 -28.37
C GLN A 21 -50.27 21.04 -29.61
N GLY A 22 -51.04 22.14 -29.50
CA GLY A 22 -51.82 22.71 -30.58
C GLY A 22 -51.42 24.16 -30.85
N GLU A 23 -51.35 24.55 -32.12
CA GLU A 23 -51.11 25.92 -32.56
C GLU A 23 -52.31 26.41 -33.38
N LEU A 24 -52.81 27.61 -33.05
CA LEU A 24 -53.86 28.28 -33.81
C LEU A 24 -53.22 29.11 -34.92
N ILE A 25 -53.58 28.81 -36.16
CA ILE A 25 -53.10 29.52 -37.35
C ILE A 25 -54.27 30.31 -37.94
N THR A 26 -54.06 31.63 -38.10
CA THR A 26 -55.02 32.52 -38.75
C THR A 26 -54.64 32.69 -40.23
N LEU A 27 -55.59 32.41 -41.12
CA LEU A 27 -55.42 32.41 -42.57
C LEU A 27 -55.76 33.78 -43.18
N PRO A 28 -55.10 34.16 -44.30
CA PRO A 28 -55.32 35.46 -44.95
C PRO A 28 -56.65 35.55 -45.72
N SER A 29 -57.26 34.43 -46.05
CA SER A 29 -58.51 34.32 -46.82
C SER A 29 -59.30 33.07 -46.42
N ASP A 30 -60.52 32.96 -46.93
CA ASP A 30 -61.44 31.89 -46.55
C ASP A 30 -60.97 30.53 -47.11
N VAL A 31 -60.83 29.55 -46.23
CA VAL A 31 -60.39 28.19 -46.54
C VAL A 31 -61.57 27.35 -47.02
N ALA A 32 -61.36 26.64 -48.13
CA ALA A 32 -62.33 25.70 -48.67
C ALA A 32 -61.93 24.25 -48.37
N ASP A 33 -60.64 23.93 -48.44
CA ASP A 33 -60.14 22.59 -48.18
C ASP A 33 -58.77 22.63 -47.46
N VAL A 34 -58.53 21.63 -46.62
CA VAL A 34 -57.27 21.46 -45.88
C VAL A 34 -56.82 20.02 -45.99
N TRP A 35 -55.60 19.84 -46.47
CA TRP A 35 -54.98 18.54 -46.67
C TRP A 35 -53.73 18.40 -45.81
N VAL A 36 -53.60 17.23 -45.18
CA VAL A 36 -52.43 16.86 -44.38
C VAL A 36 -51.83 15.58 -44.93
N SER A 37 -50.52 15.58 -45.15
CA SER A 37 -49.85 14.42 -45.75
C SER A 37 -49.84 13.19 -44.85
N ASN A 38 -49.78 13.39 -43.52
CA ASN A 38 -49.76 12.33 -42.54
C ASN A 38 -50.65 12.68 -41.32
N PRO A 39 -51.93 12.25 -41.32
CA PRO A 39 -52.88 12.53 -40.24
C PRO A 39 -52.57 11.80 -38.92
N SER A 40 -51.70 10.78 -38.94
CA SER A 40 -51.25 10.11 -37.71
C SER A 40 -50.25 10.96 -36.93
N THR A 41 -49.39 11.70 -37.65
CA THR A 41 -48.38 12.60 -37.05
C THR A 41 -48.96 13.93 -36.63
N ALA A 42 -49.70 14.61 -37.51
CA ALA A 42 -50.31 15.91 -37.22
C ALA A 42 -51.75 15.95 -37.74
N ASP A 43 -52.63 16.59 -36.98
CA ASP A 43 -54.06 16.66 -37.29
C ASP A 43 -54.50 18.12 -37.34
N VAL A 44 -55.44 18.44 -38.22
CA VAL A 44 -55.87 19.81 -38.44
C VAL A 44 -57.38 19.92 -38.33
N TYR A 45 -57.83 20.82 -37.47
CA TYR A 45 -59.23 21.11 -37.28
C TYR A 45 -59.55 22.54 -37.72
N VAL A 46 -60.51 22.69 -38.63
CA VAL A 46 -60.97 24.01 -39.09
C VAL A 46 -62.05 24.50 -38.13
N SER A 47 -61.74 25.54 -37.35
CA SER A 47 -62.71 26.13 -36.40
C SER A 47 -63.60 27.17 -37.06
N ASN A 48 -63.07 27.93 -38.01
CA ASN A 48 -63.80 28.93 -38.81
C ASN A 48 -63.14 29.07 -40.19
N ALA A 49 -63.80 29.73 -41.14
CA ALA A 49 -63.32 29.96 -42.51
C ALA A 49 -61.91 30.59 -42.58
N ARG A 50 -61.41 31.22 -41.52
CA ARG A 50 -60.05 31.80 -41.45
C ARG A 50 -59.17 31.27 -40.34
N GLN A 51 -59.58 30.23 -39.63
CA GLN A 51 -58.83 29.71 -38.47
C GLN A 51 -58.71 28.20 -38.52
N ILE A 52 -57.48 27.72 -38.44
CA ILE A 52 -57.16 26.29 -38.37
C ILE A 52 -56.34 26.02 -37.11
N HIS A 53 -56.72 24.96 -36.38
CA HIS A 53 -55.95 24.44 -35.27
C HIS A 53 -55.13 23.25 -35.74
N LEU A 54 -53.82 23.35 -35.59
CA LEU A 54 -52.89 22.28 -35.92
C LEU A 54 -52.42 21.60 -34.63
N PHE A 55 -52.58 20.28 -34.53
CA PHE A 55 -52.21 19.49 -33.37
C PHE A 55 -51.13 18.46 -33.73
N GLY A 56 -50.10 18.32 -32.89
CA GLY A 56 -49.15 17.22 -32.97
C GLY A 56 -49.67 15.99 -32.22
N LYS A 57 -49.84 14.85 -32.91
CA LYS A 57 -50.33 13.59 -32.32
C LYS A 57 -49.22 12.58 -32.10
N GLU A 58 -48.35 12.39 -33.08
CA GLU A 58 -47.28 11.40 -33.04
C GLU A 58 -45.97 11.96 -33.62
N PHE A 59 -44.83 11.36 -33.28
CA PHE A 59 -43.51 11.81 -33.77
C PHE A 59 -43.41 11.64 -35.29
N GLY A 60 -42.92 12.68 -35.99
CA GLY A 60 -42.69 12.63 -37.43
C GLY A 60 -42.78 13.99 -38.12
N GLU A 61 -42.76 13.94 -39.45
CA GLU A 61 -42.97 15.11 -40.31
C GLU A 61 -44.31 14.98 -41.05
N ALA A 62 -45.07 16.08 -41.10
CA ALA A 62 -46.31 16.18 -41.84
C ALA A 62 -46.36 17.51 -42.58
N THR A 63 -46.81 17.51 -43.83
CA THR A 63 -47.03 18.74 -44.58
C THR A 63 -48.51 19.08 -44.59
N VAL A 64 -48.83 20.34 -44.31
CA VAL A 64 -50.19 20.87 -44.31
C VAL A 64 -50.34 21.86 -45.45
N PHE A 65 -51.38 21.69 -46.26
CA PHE A 65 -51.79 22.61 -47.31
C PHE A 65 -53.23 23.06 -47.06
N ALA A 66 -53.48 24.36 -47.15
CA ALA A 66 -54.83 24.91 -47.15
C ALA A 66 -55.08 25.64 -48.47
N THR A 67 -56.24 25.43 -49.07
CA THR A 67 -56.64 26.01 -50.37
C THR A 67 -57.95 26.77 -50.26
N ASN A 68 -58.13 27.77 -51.13
CA ASN A 68 -59.39 28.50 -51.27
C ASN A 68 -60.30 27.85 -52.33
N ALA A 69 -61.52 28.37 -52.51
CA ALA A 69 -62.50 27.84 -53.47
C ALA A 69 -62.03 27.88 -54.95
N SER A 70 -61.01 28.70 -55.29
CA SER A 70 -60.39 28.73 -56.62
C SER A 70 -59.23 27.74 -56.79
N GLY A 71 -58.93 26.92 -55.78
CA GLY A 71 -57.84 25.94 -55.80
C GLY A 71 -56.44 26.53 -55.58
N ALA A 72 -56.34 27.81 -55.20
CA ALA A 72 -55.06 28.43 -54.89
C ALA A 72 -54.64 28.09 -53.44
N VAL A 73 -53.37 27.72 -53.24
CA VAL A 73 -52.81 27.42 -51.92
C VAL A 73 -52.62 28.71 -51.15
N ILE A 74 -53.39 28.87 -50.07
CA ILE A 74 -53.38 30.05 -49.19
C ILE A 74 -52.44 29.88 -48.01
N TYR A 75 -52.13 28.64 -47.62
CA TYR A 75 -51.16 28.32 -46.58
C TYR A 75 -50.49 26.98 -46.84
N SER A 76 -49.18 26.92 -46.62
CA SER A 76 -48.41 25.68 -46.69
C SER A 76 -47.31 25.65 -45.63
N ALA A 77 -47.28 24.61 -44.82
CA ALA A 77 -46.29 24.44 -43.77
C ALA A 77 -45.80 22.99 -43.66
N ASN A 78 -44.50 22.83 -43.38
CA ASN A 78 -43.94 21.56 -42.91
C ASN A 78 -43.97 21.55 -41.39
N VAL A 79 -44.63 20.56 -40.82
CA VAL A 79 -44.87 20.38 -39.39
C VAL A 79 -43.94 19.29 -38.90
N LEU A 80 -42.99 19.66 -38.05
CA LEU A 80 -42.11 18.72 -37.37
C LEU A 80 -42.64 18.51 -35.95
N VAL A 81 -43.15 17.31 -35.69
CA VAL A 81 -43.61 16.92 -34.36
C VAL A 81 -42.48 16.18 -33.66
N SER A 82 -41.88 16.82 -32.65
CA SER A 82 -40.74 16.29 -31.90
C SER A 82 -41.02 16.27 -30.40
N GLN A 83 -40.34 15.40 -29.65
CA GLN A 83 -40.44 15.40 -28.20
C GLN A 83 -39.60 16.56 -27.64
N ASN A 84 -40.09 17.26 -26.61
CA ASN A 84 -39.40 18.40 -26.02
C ASN A 84 -38.09 17.95 -25.32
N ILE A 85 -36.94 18.14 -25.99
CA ILE A 85 -35.61 17.75 -25.48
C ILE A 85 -35.14 18.66 -24.33
N THR A 86 -35.61 19.91 -24.28
CA THR A 86 -35.23 20.91 -23.24
C THR A 86 -35.70 20.54 -21.82
N SER A 87 -36.47 19.47 -21.69
CA SER A 87 -36.95 18.94 -20.41
C SER A 87 -35.99 17.90 -19.82
N ILE A 88 -35.16 17.25 -20.63
CA ILE A 88 -34.26 16.18 -20.19
C ILE A 88 -33.10 16.75 -19.39
N ASP A 89 -32.42 17.78 -19.88
CA ASP A 89 -31.29 18.40 -19.16
C ASP A 89 -31.73 18.99 -17.81
N ARG A 90 -32.92 19.59 -17.73
CA ARG A 90 -33.46 20.10 -16.45
C ARG A 90 -33.78 18.98 -15.48
N MET A 91 -34.35 17.89 -15.97
CA MET A 91 -34.69 16.73 -15.13
C MET A 91 -33.42 16.00 -14.66
N MET A 92 -32.41 15.91 -15.51
CA MET A 92 -31.08 15.40 -15.15
C MET A 92 -30.41 16.27 -14.10
N LYS A 93 -30.47 17.61 -14.23
CA LYS A 93 -29.95 18.56 -13.24
C LYS A 93 -30.66 18.44 -11.88
N LEU A 94 -31.96 18.12 -11.89
CA LEU A 94 -32.77 17.89 -10.68
C LEU A 94 -32.46 16.54 -10.02
N ALA A 95 -32.26 15.48 -10.82
CA ALA A 95 -31.97 14.14 -10.32
C ALA A 95 -30.52 13.98 -9.85
N MET A 96 -29.57 14.65 -10.52
CA MET A 96 -28.13 14.52 -10.29
C MET A 96 -27.47 15.91 -10.33
N PRO A 97 -27.59 16.71 -9.25
CA PRO A 97 -27.10 18.10 -9.23
C PRO A 97 -25.56 18.20 -9.29
N ASP A 98 -24.86 17.20 -8.76
CA ASP A 98 -23.39 17.16 -8.67
C ASP A 98 -22.72 16.62 -9.95
N ALA A 99 -23.49 16.09 -10.89
CA ALA A 99 -22.99 15.56 -12.15
C ALA A 99 -23.14 16.60 -13.28
N ASP A 100 -22.13 16.71 -14.13
CA ASP A 100 -22.21 17.50 -15.36
C ASP A 100 -22.53 16.55 -16.52
N ILE A 101 -23.82 16.35 -16.80
CA ILE A 101 -24.30 15.42 -17.83
C ILE A 101 -25.07 16.19 -18.88
N HIS A 102 -24.64 16.06 -20.13
CA HIS A 102 -25.29 16.62 -21.31
C HIS A 102 -25.80 15.49 -22.19
N VAL A 103 -27.07 15.57 -22.60
CA VAL A 103 -27.71 14.59 -23.48
C VAL A 103 -27.89 15.17 -24.88
N THR A 104 -27.21 14.60 -25.86
CA THR A 104 -27.36 15.01 -27.26
C THR A 104 -28.05 13.90 -28.05
N THR A 105 -29.19 14.21 -28.65
CA THR A 105 -29.95 13.26 -29.48
C THR A 105 -29.79 13.58 -30.96
N THR A 106 -29.41 12.59 -31.77
CA THR A 106 -29.32 12.66 -33.23
C THR A 106 -30.11 11.50 -33.83
N GLY A 107 -31.28 11.78 -34.39
CA GLY A 107 -32.17 10.76 -34.96
C GLY A 107 -32.65 9.78 -33.88
N GLN A 108 -32.36 8.49 -34.06
CA GLN A 108 -32.72 7.41 -33.11
C GLN A 108 -31.61 7.10 -32.09
N ILE A 109 -30.61 7.99 -31.94
CA ILE A 109 -29.48 7.79 -31.05
C ILE A 109 -29.38 8.95 -30.05
N ALA A 110 -29.23 8.65 -28.76
CA ALA A 110 -28.88 9.58 -27.71
C ALA A 110 -27.49 9.29 -27.18
N VAL A 111 -26.65 10.31 -27.04
CA VAL A 111 -25.29 10.20 -26.50
C VAL A 111 -25.21 10.99 -25.20
N LEU A 112 -24.83 10.32 -24.12
CA LEU A 112 -24.54 10.97 -22.84
C LEU A 112 -23.08 11.37 -22.81
N THR A 113 -22.80 12.65 -22.56
CA THR A 113 -21.45 13.19 -22.44
C THR A 113 -21.30 14.00 -21.17
N GLY A 114 -20.10 14.00 -20.59
CA GLY A 114 -19.81 14.77 -19.38
C GLY A 114 -19.06 13.98 -18.31
N THR A 115 -19.11 14.45 -17.07
CA THR A 115 -18.38 13.89 -15.93
C THR A 115 -19.30 13.51 -14.78
N VAL A 116 -19.06 12.33 -14.22
CA VAL A 116 -19.77 11.81 -13.03
C VAL A 116 -18.81 11.56 -11.88
N ALA A 117 -19.31 11.66 -10.65
CA ALA A 117 -18.51 11.46 -9.44
C ALA A 117 -18.20 9.97 -9.22
N ALA A 118 -19.20 9.10 -9.34
CA ALA A 118 -19.04 7.67 -9.18
C ALA A 118 -19.35 6.88 -10.48
N PRO A 119 -18.79 5.67 -10.66
CA PRO A 119 -19.17 4.79 -11.77
C PRO A 119 -20.66 4.41 -11.75
N GLU A 120 -21.25 4.23 -10.57
CA GLU A 120 -22.66 3.86 -10.42
C GLU A 120 -23.62 4.95 -10.89
N ASP A 121 -23.25 6.22 -10.69
CA ASP A 121 -23.97 7.39 -11.21
C ASP A 121 -24.11 7.33 -12.74
N SER A 122 -23.08 6.84 -13.45
CA SER A 122 -23.16 6.68 -14.90
C SER A 122 -24.20 5.66 -15.33
N ALA A 123 -24.31 4.55 -14.58
CA ALA A 123 -25.28 3.50 -14.86
C ALA A 123 -26.72 3.94 -14.50
N GLN A 124 -26.88 4.73 -13.43
CA GLN A 124 -28.16 5.34 -13.08
C GLN A 124 -28.62 6.37 -14.11
N ALA A 125 -27.71 7.25 -14.55
CA ALA A 125 -27.97 8.26 -15.58
C ALA A 125 -28.43 7.61 -16.90
N GLU A 126 -27.75 6.56 -17.34
CA GLU A 126 -28.12 5.82 -18.56
C GLU A 126 -29.53 5.23 -18.46
N ARG A 127 -29.87 4.58 -17.33
CA ARG A 127 -31.22 4.02 -17.11
C ARG A 127 -32.30 5.10 -17.12
N LEU A 128 -32.04 6.23 -16.45
CA LEU A 128 -32.99 7.33 -16.37
C LEU A 128 -33.23 7.95 -17.75
N VAL A 129 -32.17 8.25 -18.49
CA VAL A 129 -32.26 8.79 -19.86
C VAL A 129 -32.96 7.80 -20.79
N THR A 130 -32.67 6.50 -20.68
CA THR A 130 -33.33 5.48 -21.49
C THR A 130 -34.83 5.39 -21.20
N ALA A 131 -35.25 5.50 -19.94
CA ALA A 131 -36.66 5.54 -19.55
C ALA A 131 -37.39 6.79 -20.04
N LEU A 132 -36.74 7.96 -19.97
CA LEU A 132 -37.32 9.21 -20.45
C LEU A 132 -37.53 9.23 -21.98
N LEU A 133 -36.56 8.69 -22.72
CA LEU A 133 -36.57 8.69 -24.19
C LEU A 133 -37.45 7.57 -24.79
N ASN A 134 -37.84 6.57 -24.01
CA ASN A 134 -38.65 5.45 -24.46
C ASN A 134 -39.94 5.30 -23.63
N PRO A 135 -40.84 6.30 -23.63
CA PRO A 135 -42.08 6.22 -22.87
C PRO A 135 -42.97 5.07 -23.38
N GLY A 136 -43.48 4.27 -22.43
CA GLY A 136 -44.34 3.11 -22.71
C GLY A 136 -43.60 1.81 -23.03
N VAL A 137 -42.27 1.79 -22.92
CA VAL A 137 -41.44 0.60 -23.11
C VAL A 137 -40.86 0.19 -21.75
N ASN A 138 -41.01 -1.09 -21.37
CA ASN A 138 -40.40 -1.62 -20.15
C ASN A 138 -38.89 -1.78 -20.38
N VAL A 139 -38.13 -0.76 -19.97
CA VAL A 139 -36.66 -0.69 -20.12
C VAL A 139 -35.91 -1.77 -19.31
N SER A 140 -36.61 -2.49 -18.42
CA SER A 140 -36.04 -3.58 -17.62
C SER A 140 -35.98 -4.93 -18.37
N GLU A 141 -36.58 -5.05 -19.56
CA GLU A 141 -36.57 -6.28 -20.35
C GLU A 141 -35.57 -6.16 -21.52
N ALA A 142 -34.65 -7.13 -21.63
CA ALA A 142 -33.58 -7.14 -22.64
C ALA A 142 -34.06 -7.24 -24.10
N THR A 143 -35.32 -7.60 -24.33
CA THR A 143 -35.93 -7.77 -25.68
C THR A 143 -36.76 -6.55 -26.09
N ALA A 144 -36.85 -5.52 -25.25
CA ALA A 144 -37.65 -4.35 -25.54
C ALA A 144 -37.08 -3.57 -26.73
N THR A 145 -37.90 -3.34 -27.76
CA THR A 145 -37.50 -2.53 -28.93
C THR A 145 -37.45 -1.06 -28.53
N LEU A 146 -36.24 -0.57 -28.27
CA LEU A 146 -36.01 0.85 -27.97
C LEU A 146 -36.29 1.69 -29.21
N LYS A 147 -37.08 2.76 -29.04
CA LYS A 147 -37.33 3.79 -30.07
C LYS A 147 -36.09 4.68 -30.25
N ILE A 148 -35.35 4.91 -29.17
CA ILE A 148 -34.10 5.69 -29.14
C ILE A 148 -33.05 4.90 -28.35
N ALA A 149 -31.94 4.57 -29.02
CA ALA A 149 -30.80 3.88 -28.42
C ALA A 149 -29.90 4.87 -27.68
N VAL A 150 -29.46 4.51 -26.48
CA VAL A 150 -28.67 5.37 -25.60
C VAL A 150 -27.23 4.86 -25.53
N PHE A 151 -26.25 5.74 -25.79
CA PHE A 151 -24.82 5.43 -25.67
C PHE A 151 -24.17 6.27 -24.58
N ASN A 152 -23.56 5.59 -23.63
CA ASN A 152 -22.88 6.21 -22.51
C ASN A 152 -21.43 6.57 -22.87
N ARG A 153 -21.09 7.87 -22.85
CA ARG A 153 -19.71 8.39 -22.95
C ARG A 153 -19.34 9.25 -21.73
N LEU A 154 -19.99 9.01 -20.59
CA LEU A 154 -19.68 9.67 -19.34
C LEU A 154 -18.29 9.23 -18.88
N ARG A 155 -17.53 10.17 -18.33
CA ARG A 155 -16.21 9.92 -17.75
C ARG A 155 -16.32 10.02 -16.23
N THR A 156 -15.84 9.00 -15.51
CA THR A 156 -15.74 9.07 -14.05
C THR A 156 -14.57 9.96 -13.65
N ALA A 157 -14.81 10.87 -12.72
CA ALA A 157 -13.80 11.76 -12.18
C ALA A 157 -12.79 10.96 -11.31
N THR A 158 -11.64 10.64 -11.90
CA THR A 158 -10.42 10.13 -11.26
C THR A 158 -10.58 8.76 -10.55
N PRO A 159 -9.66 7.80 -10.77
CA PRO A 159 -9.63 6.58 -9.97
C PRO A 159 -9.52 6.91 -8.47
N LEU A 160 -10.46 6.40 -7.66
CA LEU A 160 -10.46 6.58 -6.21
C LEU A 160 -9.28 5.82 -5.60
N GLN A 161 -8.35 6.55 -4.99
CA GLN A 161 -7.18 5.99 -4.32
C GLN A 161 -7.36 6.05 -2.81
N VAL A 162 -7.02 4.98 -2.13
CA VAL A 162 -7.09 4.87 -0.68
C VAL A 162 -5.68 4.77 -0.14
N ASN A 163 -5.30 5.64 0.79
CA ASN A 163 -4.11 5.48 1.62
C ASN A 163 -4.49 4.77 2.91
N LEU A 164 -3.81 3.68 3.23
CA LEU A 164 -4.00 2.97 4.49
C LEU A 164 -2.81 3.24 5.40
N GLN A 165 -3.10 3.74 6.61
CA GLN A 165 -2.14 3.80 7.71
C GLN A 165 -2.45 2.69 8.70
N VAL A 166 -1.44 1.90 9.05
CA VAL A 166 -1.55 0.90 10.12
C VAL A 166 -0.60 1.28 11.23
N ARG A 167 -0.98 1.04 12.48
CA ARG A 167 -0.17 1.31 13.67
C ARG A 167 -0.12 0.03 14.50
N PHE A 168 1.09 -0.48 14.70
CA PHE A 168 1.38 -1.53 15.65
C PHE A 168 1.98 -0.89 16.88
N ALA A 169 1.28 -0.97 18.01
CA ALA A 169 1.79 -0.51 19.30
C ALA A 169 1.95 -1.72 20.21
N GLU A 170 3.18 -1.98 20.66
CA GLU A 170 3.47 -3.03 21.62
C GLU A 170 4.24 -2.49 22.81
N VAL A 171 3.85 -2.93 23.99
CA VAL A 171 4.54 -2.65 25.25
C VAL A 171 4.82 -3.97 25.94
N SER A 172 6.08 -4.27 26.19
CA SER A 172 6.51 -5.42 26.98
C SER A 172 7.16 -4.95 28.28
N ARG A 173 6.73 -5.50 29.40
CA ARG A 173 7.27 -5.24 30.73
C ARG A 173 7.74 -6.55 31.34
N SER A 174 8.92 -6.55 31.92
CA SER A 174 9.44 -7.67 32.71
C SER A 174 9.78 -7.18 34.11
N PHE A 175 9.41 -7.97 35.10
CA PHE A 175 9.70 -7.72 36.50
C PHE A 175 10.31 -8.98 37.09
N VAL A 176 11.50 -8.89 37.65
CA VAL A 176 12.17 -10.03 38.31
C VAL A 176 12.58 -9.61 39.71
N LYS A 177 12.21 -10.41 40.70
CA LYS A 177 12.58 -10.21 42.10
C LYS A 177 13.17 -11.49 42.68
N ASN A 178 14.39 -11.37 43.19
CA ASN A 178 15.19 -12.46 43.74
C ASN A 178 15.59 -12.12 45.17
N ILE A 179 15.32 -13.04 46.09
CA ILE A 179 15.81 -12.98 47.47
C ILE A 179 16.41 -14.32 47.82
N GLY A 180 17.70 -14.35 48.19
CA GLY A 180 18.43 -15.54 48.57
C GLY A 180 19.31 -15.33 49.80
N VAL A 181 19.49 -16.37 50.59
CA VAL A 181 20.34 -16.38 51.80
C VAL A 181 21.31 -17.56 51.73
N ASN A 182 22.57 -17.29 51.98
CA ASN A 182 23.60 -18.29 52.17
C ASN A 182 24.24 -18.13 53.56
N LEU A 183 24.43 -19.24 54.26
CA LEU A 183 25.23 -19.33 55.47
C LEU A 183 26.12 -20.56 55.35
N THR A 184 27.42 -20.32 55.27
CA THR A 184 28.45 -21.33 55.19
C THR A 184 29.28 -21.29 56.46
N ASN A 185 29.54 -22.45 57.06
CA ASN A 185 30.49 -22.57 58.13
C ASN A 185 31.74 -23.34 57.69
N ARG A 186 32.82 -23.17 58.43
CA ARG A 186 34.00 -24.04 58.35
C ARG A 186 34.70 -24.01 59.70
N GLN A 187 35.09 -25.16 60.23
CA GLN A 187 35.84 -25.23 61.48
C GLN A 187 37.26 -25.74 61.23
N ILE A 188 38.22 -25.20 61.96
CA ILE A 188 39.61 -25.66 61.95
C ILE A 188 39.70 -26.87 62.89
N GLY A 189 39.91 -28.08 62.36
CA GLY A 189 39.98 -29.35 63.13
C GLY A 189 38.81 -30.32 62.85
N ASN A 190 38.48 -31.20 63.80
CA ASN A 190 37.38 -32.19 63.70
C ASN A 190 36.03 -31.64 64.23
N GLY A 191 35.57 -30.50 63.69
CA GLY A 191 34.30 -29.86 64.08
C GLY A 191 33.11 -30.26 63.20
N ALA A 192 31.90 -29.85 63.62
CA ALA A 192 30.68 -30.07 62.85
C ALA A 192 30.54 -29.04 61.71
N LEU A 193 30.38 -29.52 60.48
CA LEU A 193 30.13 -28.69 59.31
C LEU A 193 28.62 -28.60 59.04
N PHE A 194 28.14 -27.39 58.77
CA PHE A 194 26.78 -27.11 58.32
C PHE A 194 26.79 -26.01 57.25
N ASN A 195 25.90 -26.14 56.28
CA ASN A 195 25.74 -25.17 55.22
C ASN A 195 24.25 -24.99 54.95
N ILE A 196 23.82 -23.75 54.83
CA ILE A 196 22.50 -23.36 54.34
C ILE A 196 22.76 -22.55 53.08
N SER A 197 22.49 -23.12 51.91
CA SER A 197 22.74 -22.45 50.64
C SER A 197 21.45 -22.29 49.86
N GLN A 198 20.72 -21.22 50.15
CA GLN A 198 19.54 -20.80 49.40
C GLN A 198 19.92 -19.58 48.56
N GLY A 199 20.78 -19.74 47.55
CA GLY A 199 21.33 -18.61 46.77
C GLY A 199 22.77 -18.85 46.33
N ARG A 200 23.51 -17.76 46.04
CA ARG A 200 24.91 -17.87 45.59
C ARG A 200 25.80 -18.24 46.77
N GLN A 201 26.71 -19.20 46.57
CA GLN A 201 27.59 -19.66 47.65
C GLN A 201 28.90 -18.87 47.69
N GLY A 202 29.24 -18.39 48.89
CA GLY A 202 30.60 -17.92 49.18
C GLY A 202 31.56 -19.08 49.44
N THR A 203 32.84 -18.76 49.60
CA THR A 203 33.90 -19.72 49.88
C THR A 203 34.64 -19.34 51.15
N ILE A 204 34.97 -20.34 51.96
CA ILE A 204 35.89 -20.18 53.09
C ILE A 204 37.07 -21.09 52.80
N THR A 205 38.24 -20.51 52.61
CA THR A 205 39.46 -21.25 52.27
C THR A 205 40.57 -20.93 53.27
N THR A 206 41.47 -21.88 53.53
CA THR A 206 42.72 -21.60 54.25
C THR A 206 43.84 -21.51 53.25
N VAL A 207 44.72 -20.53 53.43
CA VAL A 207 45.99 -20.50 52.71
C VAL A 207 46.83 -21.70 53.19
N PRO A 208 47.23 -22.63 52.31
CA PRO A 208 48.04 -23.79 52.72
C PRO A 208 49.30 -23.35 53.46
N GLY A 209 49.52 -23.88 54.66
CA GLY A 209 50.70 -23.59 55.50
C GLY A 209 50.42 -23.68 57.00
N VAL A 210 51.47 -23.55 57.81
CA VAL A 210 51.39 -23.62 59.27
C VAL A 210 50.97 -22.25 59.83
N PRO A 211 49.85 -22.14 60.58
CA PRO A 211 49.42 -20.88 61.17
C PRO A 211 50.48 -20.27 62.09
N GLY A 212 50.73 -18.97 61.96
CA GLY A 212 51.57 -18.21 62.90
C GLY A 212 53.09 -18.36 62.72
N GLN A 213 53.56 -18.96 61.62
CA GLN A 213 54.99 -19.04 61.33
C GLN A 213 55.59 -17.64 61.08
N PRO A 214 56.58 -17.19 61.88
CA PRO A 214 57.24 -15.90 61.66
C PRO A 214 57.92 -15.86 60.28
N ASN A 215 57.76 -14.76 59.55
CA ASN A 215 58.33 -14.53 58.21
C ASN A 215 57.89 -15.51 57.10
N ALA A 216 56.72 -16.14 57.23
CA ALA A 216 56.20 -16.98 56.17
C ALA A 216 55.88 -16.15 54.90
N PRO A 217 56.23 -16.65 53.69
CA PRO A 217 55.98 -15.92 52.45
C PRO A 217 54.47 -15.71 52.26
N LEU A 218 54.06 -14.45 52.04
CA LEU A 218 52.67 -14.10 51.74
C LEU A 218 52.24 -14.74 50.42
N ASN A 219 50.98 -15.16 50.31
CA ASN A 219 50.43 -15.62 49.03
C ASN A 219 50.22 -14.44 48.06
N ALA A 220 49.79 -14.73 46.82
CA ALA A 220 49.53 -13.73 45.79
C ALA A 220 48.52 -12.63 46.19
N ASN A 221 47.76 -12.84 47.26
CA ASN A 221 46.76 -11.90 47.79
C ASN A 221 47.26 -11.17 49.06
N GLY A 222 48.55 -11.28 49.41
CA GLY A 222 49.14 -10.59 50.58
C GLY A 222 48.78 -11.21 51.92
N VAL A 223 48.32 -12.47 51.94
CA VAL A 223 47.79 -13.15 53.14
C VAL A 223 48.82 -14.18 53.65
N THR A 224 49.00 -14.26 54.97
CA THR A 224 49.95 -15.18 55.62
C THR A 224 49.51 -16.65 55.53
N PRO A 225 50.42 -17.61 55.32
CA PRO A 225 50.10 -19.04 55.35
C PRO A 225 49.43 -19.48 56.66
N GLY A 226 48.43 -20.35 56.57
CA GLY A 226 47.65 -20.84 57.72
C GLY A 226 46.52 -19.91 58.18
N SER A 227 46.28 -18.78 57.52
CA SER A 227 45.13 -17.91 57.79
C SER A 227 43.91 -18.27 56.94
N THR A 228 42.72 -17.89 57.44
CA THR A 228 41.44 -18.06 56.74
C THR A 228 41.17 -16.88 55.81
N VAL A 229 40.79 -17.19 54.58
CA VAL A 229 40.34 -16.25 53.56
C VAL A 229 38.86 -16.48 53.29
N PHE A 230 38.08 -15.41 53.42
CA PHE A 230 36.66 -15.38 53.09
C PHE A 230 36.47 -14.84 51.67
N GLY A 231 35.89 -15.64 50.79
CA GLY A 231 35.50 -15.24 49.45
C GLY A 231 33.98 -15.06 49.41
N PHE A 232 33.50 -13.83 49.25
CA PHE A 232 32.08 -13.61 49.00
C PHE A 232 31.71 -14.08 47.60
N PRO A 233 30.45 -14.54 47.39
CA PRO A 233 30.01 -14.96 46.07
C PRO A 233 30.22 -13.80 45.08
N PRO A 234 30.86 -14.04 43.93
CA PRO A 234 31.06 -12.99 42.94
C PRO A 234 29.69 -12.48 42.46
N ASN A 235 29.56 -11.17 42.28
CA ASN A 235 28.34 -10.60 41.71
C ASN A 235 28.32 -10.88 40.20
N THR A 236 27.86 -12.06 39.81
CA THR A 236 27.78 -12.51 38.41
C THR A 236 26.49 -12.07 37.71
N GLY A 237 25.68 -11.20 38.34
CA GLY A 237 24.42 -10.71 37.80
C GLY A 237 24.12 -9.27 38.23
N MET A 238 22.90 -8.82 37.94
CA MET A 238 22.39 -7.51 38.35
C MET A 238 21.63 -7.69 39.68
N GLY A 239 22.27 -7.32 40.80
CA GLY A 239 21.72 -7.43 42.15
C GLY A 239 22.74 -7.00 43.20
N THR A 240 22.30 -6.88 44.46
CA THR A 240 23.12 -6.53 45.61
C THR A 240 23.39 -7.77 46.45
N VAL A 241 24.66 -8.08 46.70
CA VAL A 241 25.08 -9.13 47.63
C VAL A 241 25.61 -8.45 48.89
N LEU A 242 24.97 -8.69 50.02
CA LEU A 242 25.46 -8.27 51.34
C LEU A 242 26.16 -9.44 51.99
N GLY A 243 27.47 -9.33 52.20
CA GLY A 243 28.29 -10.37 52.79
C GLY A 243 28.76 -10.00 54.19
N LEU A 244 28.69 -10.95 55.13
CA LEU A 244 29.29 -10.88 56.46
C LEU A 244 30.16 -12.10 56.66
N ALA A 245 31.38 -11.92 57.15
CA ALA A 245 32.29 -13.03 57.42
C ALA A 245 33.13 -12.76 58.67
N GLY A 246 33.46 -13.81 59.41
CA GLY A 246 34.28 -13.69 60.61
C GLY A 246 34.42 -14.99 61.39
N HIS A 247 35.14 -14.90 62.50
CA HIS A 247 35.35 -16.01 63.43
C HIS A 247 34.39 -15.88 64.61
N ALA A 248 33.53 -16.86 64.83
CA ALA A 248 32.62 -16.91 65.97
C ALA A 248 32.46 -18.36 66.44
N PHE A 249 32.35 -18.58 67.76
CA PHE A 249 32.16 -19.91 68.35
C PHE A 249 33.24 -20.96 67.98
N GLY A 250 34.47 -20.52 67.69
CA GLY A 250 35.55 -21.41 67.23
C GLY A 250 35.44 -21.85 65.77
N MET A 251 34.59 -21.17 65.00
CA MET A 251 34.25 -21.48 63.61
C MET A 251 34.45 -20.26 62.72
N ASP A 252 34.84 -20.49 61.48
CA ASP A 252 34.74 -19.52 60.40
C ASP A 252 33.30 -19.51 59.89
N LEU A 253 32.64 -18.37 59.93
CA LEU A 253 31.29 -18.18 59.41
C LEU A 253 31.32 -17.19 58.26
N LEU A 254 30.57 -17.51 57.21
CA LEU A 254 30.30 -16.63 56.09
C LEU A 254 28.80 -16.64 55.84
N ALA A 255 28.17 -15.48 55.96
CA ALA A 255 26.78 -15.25 55.57
C ALA A 255 26.74 -14.34 54.35
N SER A 256 25.86 -14.62 53.39
CA SER A 256 25.53 -13.67 52.33
C SER A 256 24.03 -13.60 52.08
N LEU A 257 23.54 -12.40 51.80
CA LEU A 257 22.17 -12.11 51.43
C LEU A 257 22.17 -11.53 50.01
N ASP A 258 21.52 -12.24 49.09
CA ASP A 258 21.31 -11.84 47.71
C ASP A 258 19.96 -11.11 47.60
N LEU A 259 19.98 -9.83 47.21
CA LEU A 259 18.80 -9.03 46.93
C LEU A 259 18.86 -8.51 45.50
N GLY A 260 17.86 -8.83 44.69
CA GLY A 260 17.78 -8.32 43.33
C GLY A 260 16.34 -7.99 42.95
N GLU A 261 16.13 -6.80 42.41
CA GLU A 261 14.89 -6.41 41.75
C GLU A 261 15.26 -5.80 40.40
N ARG A 262 14.58 -6.24 39.33
CA ARG A 262 14.85 -5.82 37.96
C ARG A 262 13.56 -5.51 37.26
N ASP A 263 13.45 -4.26 36.82
CA ASP A 263 12.37 -3.77 35.99
C ASP A 263 12.89 -3.59 34.56
N GLY A 264 12.25 -4.24 33.61
CA GLY A 264 12.48 -4.09 32.19
C GLY A 264 11.22 -3.56 31.51
N GLN A 265 11.39 -2.63 30.57
CA GLN A 265 10.31 -2.14 29.73
C GLN A 265 10.83 -1.92 28.30
N VAL A 266 10.08 -2.40 27.33
CA VAL A 266 10.35 -2.22 25.90
C VAL A 266 9.06 -1.75 25.23
N THR A 267 9.16 -0.76 24.36
CA THR A 267 8.04 -0.26 23.56
C THR A 267 8.39 -0.29 22.08
N THR A 268 7.51 -0.86 21.27
CA THR A 268 7.68 -0.96 19.82
C THR A 268 6.51 -0.25 19.13
N LEU A 269 6.83 0.66 18.20
CA LEU A 269 5.86 1.32 17.34
C LEU A 269 6.25 1.12 15.87
N ALA A 270 5.37 0.53 15.08
CA ALA A 270 5.54 0.45 13.63
C ALA A 270 4.33 1.06 12.92
N ASN A 271 4.58 2.00 12.00
CA ASN A 271 3.54 2.74 11.29
C ASN A 271 3.69 2.61 9.75
N PRO A 272 3.42 1.44 9.13
CA PRO A 272 3.45 1.34 7.68
C PRO A 272 2.30 2.13 7.06
N ASN A 273 2.58 2.74 5.91
CA ASN A 273 1.59 3.41 5.08
C ASN A 273 1.73 2.94 3.63
N LEU A 274 0.62 2.83 2.91
CA LEU A 274 0.61 2.46 1.49
C LEU A 274 -0.66 2.98 0.83
N THR A 275 -0.56 3.48 -0.39
CA THR A 275 -1.71 3.89 -1.20
C THR A 275 -2.00 2.87 -2.29
N ALA A 276 -3.26 2.47 -2.45
CA ALA A 276 -3.71 1.52 -3.47
C ALA A 276 -4.99 2.03 -4.15
N LEU A 277 -5.22 1.55 -5.37
CA LEU A 277 -6.44 1.81 -6.13
C LEU A 277 -7.61 1.01 -5.53
N SER A 278 -8.82 1.59 -5.56
CA SER A 278 -10.04 0.85 -5.20
C SER A 278 -10.21 -0.39 -6.08
N GLY A 279 -10.33 -1.56 -5.45
CA GLY A 279 -10.44 -2.88 -6.06
C GLY A 279 -9.09 -3.60 -6.27
N GLU A 280 -7.97 -2.91 -6.11
CA GLU A 280 -6.63 -3.46 -6.39
C GLU A 280 -5.85 -3.75 -5.11
N THR A 281 -5.09 -4.85 -5.09
CA THR A 281 -4.30 -5.22 -3.91
C THR A 281 -2.96 -4.49 -3.91
N GLY A 282 -2.71 -3.67 -2.91
CA GLY A 282 -1.41 -3.07 -2.64
C GLY A 282 -0.58 -3.93 -1.68
N THR A 283 0.72 -4.03 -1.93
CA THR A 283 1.68 -4.67 -1.02
C THR A 283 2.84 -3.73 -0.68
N PHE A 284 3.29 -3.79 0.56
CA PHE A 284 4.44 -3.07 1.09
C PHE A 284 5.24 -4.00 1.99
N LEU A 285 6.56 -3.96 1.86
CA LEU A 285 7.50 -4.68 2.72
C LEU A 285 8.66 -3.73 3.04
N ALA A 286 8.92 -3.53 4.33
CA ALA A 286 10.09 -2.85 4.83
C ALA A 286 10.79 -3.75 5.85
N GLY A 287 11.96 -4.25 5.49
CA GLY A 287 12.67 -5.25 6.30
C GLY A 287 13.87 -5.85 5.59
N GLY A 288 14.18 -7.09 5.91
CA GLY A 288 15.30 -7.82 5.33
C GLY A 288 14.99 -9.30 5.17
N GLU A 289 16.01 -10.06 4.77
CA GLU A 289 15.92 -11.51 4.61
C GLU A 289 16.94 -12.18 5.53
N ILE A 290 16.52 -13.22 6.23
CA ILE A 290 17.41 -14.08 7.01
C ILE A 290 17.73 -15.35 6.23
N PRO A 291 19.02 -15.69 6.03
CA PRO A 291 19.42 -16.96 5.45
C PRO A 291 19.28 -18.09 6.49
N ILE A 292 18.50 -19.11 6.16
CA ILE A 292 18.29 -20.31 6.99
C ILE A 292 18.99 -21.48 6.29
N PRO A 293 20.04 -22.07 6.87
CA PRO A 293 20.69 -23.25 6.31
C PRO A 293 19.77 -24.46 6.46
N VAL A 294 19.44 -25.10 5.35
CA VAL A 294 18.68 -26.34 5.29
C VAL A 294 19.59 -27.47 4.79
N SER A 295 19.65 -28.58 5.53
CA SER A 295 20.43 -29.74 5.09
C SER A 295 19.70 -30.40 3.93
N GLN A 296 20.32 -30.42 2.75
CA GLN A 296 19.97 -31.33 1.68
C GLN A 296 20.69 -32.67 1.91
N GLY A 297 20.18 -33.76 1.31
CA GLY A 297 20.76 -35.10 1.46
C GLY A 297 22.25 -35.14 1.10
N LEU A 298 22.98 -36.15 1.61
CA LEU A 298 24.43 -36.34 1.42
C LEU A 298 25.33 -35.25 2.02
N GLY A 299 24.83 -34.44 2.96
CA GLY A 299 25.62 -33.43 3.67
C GLY A 299 25.79 -32.10 2.92
N ALA A 300 25.02 -31.87 1.86
CA ALA A 300 24.95 -30.57 1.20
C ALA A 300 24.10 -29.59 2.04
N VAL A 301 24.57 -28.34 2.19
CA VAL A 301 23.80 -27.28 2.86
C VAL A 301 23.26 -26.34 1.79
N SER A 302 21.94 -26.20 1.71
CA SER A 302 21.28 -25.15 0.92
C SER A 302 20.87 -24.01 1.84
N VAL A 303 20.67 -22.81 1.30
CA VAL A 303 20.27 -21.62 2.07
C VAL A 303 18.90 -21.17 1.59
N GLU A 304 17.93 -21.16 2.49
CA GLU A 304 16.58 -20.63 2.25
C GLU A 304 16.48 -19.22 2.85
N TYR A 305 16.06 -18.23 2.05
CA TYR A 305 15.87 -16.87 2.53
C TYR A 305 14.44 -16.65 3.01
N LYS A 306 14.29 -16.20 4.26
CA LYS A 306 12.98 -15.85 4.83
C LYS A 306 12.91 -14.36 5.12
N GLN A 307 11.87 -13.70 4.62
CA GLN A 307 11.64 -12.27 4.84
C GLN A 307 11.20 -12.00 6.28
N TYR A 308 11.69 -10.89 6.83
CA TYR A 308 11.23 -10.34 8.11
C TYR A 308 11.15 -8.81 8.03
N GLY A 309 10.46 -8.19 8.98
CA GLY A 309 10.19 -6.75 9.03
C GLY A 309 8.70 -6.45 9.04
N VAL A 310 8.33 -5.27 8.58
CA VAL A 310 6.96 -4.79 8.51
C VAL A 310 6.41 -5.04 7.10
N SER A 311 5.37 -5.86 6.99
CA SER A 311 4.66 -6.11 5.74
C SER A 311 3.20 -5.67 5.87
N LEU A 312 2.67 -5.11 4.78
CA LEU A 312 1.28 -4.70 4.68
C LEU A 312 0.75 -5.13 3.32
N ALA A 313 -0.27 -5.97 3.31
CA ALA A 313 -1.06 -6.26 2.12
C ALA A 313 -2.51 -5.85 2.39
N TYR A 314 -3.12 -5.10 1.48
CA TYR A 314 -4.53 -4.77 1.60
C TYR A 314 -5.20 -4.53 0.25
N THR A 315 -6.51 -4.74 0.22
CA THR A 315 -7.39 -4.47 -0.93
C THR A 315 -8.49 -3.52 -0.46
N PRO A 316 -8.47 -2.24 -0.85
CA PRO A 316 -9.53 -1.30 -0.54
C PRO A 316 -10.65 -1.38 -1.58
N THR A 317 -11.89 -1.19 -1.16
CA THR A 317 -13.06 -1.04 -2.03
C THR A 317 -13.87 0.13 -1.53
N VAL A 318 -13.97 1.19 -2.33
CA VAL A 318 -14.80 2.36 -1.99
C VAL A 318 -16.25 2.05 -2.38
N LEU A 319 -17.16 2.26 -1.43
CA LEU A 319 -18.60 2.05 -1.57
C LEU A 319 -19.30 3.37 -1.93
N ALA A 320 -20.53 3.28 -2.42
CA ALA A 320 -21.34 4.42 -2.89
C ALA A 320 -21.61 5.48 -1.82
N ASP A 321 -21.67 5.07 -0.55
CA ASP A 321 -21.90 5.94 0.60
C ASP A 321 -20.63 6.64 1.10
N GLY A 322 -19.52 6.50 0.37
CA GLY A 322 -18.22 7.07 0.74
C GLY A 322 -17.48 6.28 1.82
N ARG A 323 -17.98 5.11 2.22
CA ARG A 323 -17.26 4.19 3.10
C ARG A 323 -16.25 3.36 2.32
N ILE A 324 -15.27 2.85 3.06
CA ILE A 324 -14.15 2.11 2.52
C ILE A 324 -14.16 0.73 3.18
N SER A 325 -14.51 -0.29 2.42
CA SER A 325 -14.33 -1.68 2.81
C SER A 325 -12.89 -2.09 2.55
N LEU A 326 -12.24 -2.70 3.53
CA LEU A 326 -10.82 -3.02 3.49
C LEU A 326 -10.64 -4.48 3.87
N ARG A 327 -10.06 -5.28 2.98
CA ARG A 327 -9.44 -6.55 3.38
C ARG A 327 -7.97 -6.28 3.69
N VAL A 328 -7.57 -6.46 4.94
CA VAL A 328 -6.22 -6.10 5.43
C VAL A 328 -5.50 -7.32 5.97
N ARG A 329 -4.20 -7.41 5.67
CA ARG A 329 -3.28 -8.40 6.23
C ARG A 329 -1.95 -7.73 6.61
N PRO A 330 -1.93 -6.96 7.71
CA PRO A 330 -0.70 -6.36 8.21
C PRO A 330 0.08 -7.38 9.06
N GLU A 331 1.41 -7.32 8.97
CA GLU A 331 2.32 -8.18 9.70
C GLU A 331 3.59 -7.43 10.14
N VAL A 332 4.05 -7.70 11.35
CA VAL A 332 5.33 -7.26 11.87
C VAL A 332 6.09 -8.47 12.37
N SER A 333 7.29 -8.67 11.83
CA SER A 333 8.19 -9.73 12.22
C SER A 333 9.55 -9.16 12.61
N GLN A 334 10.11 -9.68 13.69
CA GLN A 334 11.38 -9.25 14.24
C GLN A 334 12.24 -10.48 14.55
N LEU A 335 13.55 -10.31 14.41
CA LEU A 335 14.52 -11.31 14.84
C LEU A 335 14.47 -11.42 16.37
N SER A 336 14.44 -12.65 16.88
CA SER A 336 14.38 -12.93 18.30
C SER A 336 15.42 -13.98 18.68
N ALA A 337 16.04 -13.79 19.84
CA ALA A 337 16.87 -14.83 20.45
C ALA A 337 16.00 -15.95 21.06
N ALA A 338 14.73 -15.68 21.36
CA ALA A 338 13.80 -16.70 21.83
C ALA A 338 13.51 -17.72 20.72
N GLY A 339 13.73 -19.00 21.00
CA GLY A 339 13.58 -20.07 20.01
C GLY A 339 14.71 -20.13 18.97
N SER A 340 15.86 -19.49 19.22
CA SER A 340 17.03 -19.63 18.35
C SER A 340 17.59 -21.05 18.38
N VAL A 341 18.04 -21.56 17.25
CA VAL A 341 18.68 -22.88 17.14
C VAL A 341 20.16 -22.69 16.85
N THR A 342 21.01 -23.44 17.56
CA THR A 342 22.46 -23.43 17.32
C THR A 342 22.88 -24.71 16.60
N ILE A 343 23.46 -24.58 15.41
CA ILE A 343 24.01 -25.70 14.63
C ILE A 343 25.51 -25.46 14.49
N GLY A 344 26.33 -26.28 15.17
CA GLY A 344 27.77 -26.05 15.28
C GLY A 344 28.07 -24.71 15.97
N ASN A 345 28.76 -23.80 15.26
CA ASN A 345 29.09 -22.45 15.73
C ASN A 345 28.14 -21.36 15.16
N ILE A 346 27.08 -21.73 14.44
CA ILE A 346 26.13 -20.80 13.82
C ILE A 346 24.86 -20.73 14.66
N VAL A 347 24.49 -19.53 15.11
CA VAL A 347 23.22 -19.26 15.81
C VAL A 347 22.21 -18.74 14.79
N ILE A 348 21.13 -19.49 14.59
CA ILE A 348 20.00 -19.08 13.74
C ILE A 348 18.94 -18.49 14.69
N PRO A 349 18.72 -17.16 14.67
CA PRO A 349 17.68 -16.54 15.50
C PRO A 349 16.28 -16.98 15.06
N GLY A 350 15.35 -17.04 16.02
CA GLY A 350 13.93 -17.23 15.74
C GLY A 350 13.30 -15.95 15.15
N LEU A 351 12.07 -16.06 14.67
CA LEU A 351 11.24 -14.92 14.28
C LEU A 351 10.04 -14.80 15.21
N THR A 352 9.85 -13.62 15.80
CA THR A 352 8.60 -13.29 16.47
C THR A 352 7.72 -12.51 15.50
N THR A 353 6.60 -13.11 15.09
CA THR A 353 5.68 -12.56 14.09
C THR A 353 4.34 -12.20 14.71
N ARG A 354 3.83 -11.02 14.37
CA ARG A 354 2.52 -10.50 14.75
C ARG A 354 1.75 -10.22 13.48
N ARG A 355 0.65 -10.93 13.24
CA ARG A 355 -0.13 -10.83 12.00
C ARG A 355 -1.62 -10.84 12.33
N ALA A 356 -2.39 -10.04 11.61
CA ALA A 356 -3.84 -10.11 11.60
C ALA A 356 -4.31 -10.23 10.14
N GLU A 357 -5.44 -10.91 9.90
CA GLU A 357 -6.14 -10.87 8.61
C GLU A 357 -7.62 -10.66 8.90
N THR A 358 -8.20 -9.57 8.39
CA THR A 358 -9.61 -9.25 8.61
C THR A 358 -10.15 -8.37 7.49
N THR A 359 -11.48 -8.28 7.43
CA THR A 359 -12.19 -7.33 6.58
C THR A 359 -12.98 -6.36 7.46
N VAL A 360 -12.79 -5.06 7.26
CA VAL A 360 -13.47 -4.01 8.04
C VAL A 360 -13.95 -2.89 7.13
N GLU A 361 -14.98 -2.17 7.56
CA GLU A 361 -15.55 -1.05 6.82
C GLU A 361 -15.45 0.22 7.67
N LEU A 362 -14.86 1.27 7.10
CA LEU A 362 -14.54 2.51 7.79
C LEU A 362 -14.78 3.70 6.87
N GLY A 363 -15.17 4.85 7.43
CA GLY A 363 -15.14 6.11 6.72
C GLY A 363 -13.69 6.63 6.54
N SER A 364 -13.48 7.51 5.57
CA SER A 364 -12.19 8.20 5.39
C SER A 364 -11.81 8.97 6.66
N GLY A 365 -10.62 8.73 7.19
CA GLY A 365 -10.07 9.33 8.41
C GLY A 365 -10.51 8.65 9.72
N GLN A 366 -11.39 7.63 9.67
CA GLN A 366 -11.82 6.92 10.87
C GLN A 366 -10.81 5.84 11.27
N SER A 367 -10.47 5.76 12.55
CA SER A 367 -9.57 4.73 13.08
C SER A 367 -10.36 3.55 13.65
N PHE A 368 -9.84 2.33 13.48
CA PHE A 368 -10.42 1.13 14.07
C PHE A 368 -9.34 0.18 14.57
N MET A 369 -9.53 -0.33 15.78
CA MET A 369 -8.68 -1.38 16.35
C MET A 369 -9.10 -2.72 15.75
N ILE A 370 -8.21 -3.34 14.98
CA ILE A 370 -8.50 -4.62 14.31
C ILE A 370 -8.01 -5.83 15.10
N ALA A 371 -7.06 -5.64 16.01
CA ALA A 371 -6.54 -6.68 16.88
C ALA A 371 -5.98 -6.09 18.17
N GLY A 372 -6.05 -6.88 19.24
CA GLY A 372 -5.41 -6.60 20.52
C GLY A 372 -5.01 -7.91 21.21
N LEU A 373 -3.92 -7.89 21.95
CA LEU A 373 -3.45 -9.01 22.77
C LEU A 373 -2.89 -8.46 24.09
N LEU A 374 -3.36 -9.02 25.20
CA LEU A 374 -2.79 -8.84 26.52
C LEU A 374 -2.31 -10.22 26.99
N GLN A 375 -1.01 -10.35 27.20
CA GLN A 375 -0.39 -11.55 27.74
C GLN A 375 0.23 -11.20 29.10
N ASN A 376 -0.07 -12.00 30.11
CA ASN A 376 0.53 -11.86 31.44
C ASN A 376 0.99 -13.23 31.94
N ASP A 377 2.30 -13.37 32.14
CA ASP A 377 2.95 -14.58 32.59
C ASP A 377 3.56 -14.34 33.98
N HIS A 378 3.15 -15.14 34.96
CA HIS A 378 3.62 -15.06 36.34
C HIS A 378 4.25 -16.38 36.74
N GLN A 379 5.53 -16.35 37.07
CA GLN A 379 6.28 -17.48 37.59
C GLN A 379 6.78 -17.15 38.99
N ASN A 380 6.35 -17.95 39.96
CA ASN A 380 6.80 -17.83 41.35
C ASN A 380 7.41 -19.16 41.79
N SER A 381 8.73 -19.18 41.98
CA SER A 381 9.48 -20.36 42.43
C SER A 381 10.02 -20.10 43.83
N ILE A 382 9.69 -21.00 44.75
CA ILE A 382 10.18 -20.95 46.13
C ILE A 382 10.95 -22.22 46.42
N ASP A 383 12.25 -22.07 46.63
CA ASP A 383 13.11 -23.15 47.13
C ASP A 383 13.26 -22.98 48.64
N LYS A 384 13.03 -24.05 49.41
CA LYS A 384 13.10 -23.99 50.87
C LYS A 384 13.69 -25.25 51.48
N ALA A 385 14.33 -25.11 52.63
CA ALA A 385 14.76 -26.25 53.44
C ALA A 385 13.54 -26.95 54.07
N PRO A 386 13.41 -28.29 53.96
CA PRO A 386 12.30 -29.01 54.57
C PRO A 386 12.32 -28.87 56.11
N GLY A 387 11.16 -28.67 56.72
CA GLY A 387 11.00 -28.45 58.16
C GLY A 387 11.20 -26.99 58.57
N ILE A 388 12.44 -26.48 58.54
CA ILE A 388 12.78 -25.15 59.08
C ILE A 388 12.37 -23.97 58.17
N GLY A 389 12.12 -24.20 56.88
CA GLY A 389 11.67 -23.17 55.94
C GLY A 389 10.26 -22.64 56.18
N ASP A 390 9.43 -23.40 56.91
CA ASP A 390 8.04 -23.06 57.24
C ASP A 390 7.87 -22.44 58.63
N VAL A 391 8.95 -22.32 59.41
CA VAL A 391 8.92 -21.71 60.74
C VAL A 391 8.59 -20.21 60.64
N PRO A 392 7.60 -19.68 61.39
CA PRO A 392 7.30 -18.25 61.40
C PRO A 392 8.54 -17.43 61.77
N ILE A 393 8.71 -16.27 61.13
CA ILE A 393 9.83 -15.32 61.34
C ILE A 393 11.18 -15.85 60.83
N LEU A 394 11.62 -17.02 61.29
CA LEU A 394 12.95 -17.58 60.99
C LEU A 394 13.02 -18.28 59.63
N GLY A 395 11.93 -18.85 59.13
CA GLY A 395 11.90 -19.60 57.87
C GLY A 395 12.25 -18.77 56.64
N ALA A 396 12.13 -17.43 56.71
CA ALA A 396 12.57 -16.52 55.65
C ALA A 396 14.08 -16.60 55.37
N LEU A 397 14.90 -17.00 56.35
CA LEU A 397 16.34 -17.20 56.18
C LEU A 397 16.70 -18.56 55.54
N PHE A 398 15.72 -19.47 55.45
CA PHE A 398 15.88 -20.84 54.98
C PHE A 398 15.12 -21.11 53.67
N ARG A 399 14.68 -20.05 52.98
CA ARG A 399 14.03 -20.12 51.68
C ARG A 399 14.57 -19.04 50.74
N SER A 400 14.66 -19.35 49.45
CA SER A 400 14.86 -18.38 48.39
C SER A 400 13.59 -18.24 47.56
N ASN A 401 13.25 -17.01 47.21
CA ASN A 401 12.11 -16.71 46.37
C ASN A 401 12.58 -16.08 45.05
N ASN A 402 12.16 -16.66 43.94
CA ASN A 402 12.35 -16.13 42.60
C ASN A 402 10.96 -15.84 42.00
N PHE A 403 10.64 -14.55 41.91
CA PHE A 403 9.41 -14.06 41.33
C PHE A 403 9.70 -13.39 39.99
N GLN A 404 9.05 -13.85 38.95
CA GLN A 404 9.13 -13.29 37.60
C GLN A 404 7.72 -12.99 37.09
N ARG A 405 7.53 -11.79 36.55
CA ARG A 405 6.30 -11.36 35.88
C ARG A 405 6.63 -10.74 34.53
N ASN A 406 6.06 -11.28 33.45
CA ASN A 406 6.20 -10.75 32.10
C ASN A 406 4.82 -10.34 31.57
N GLU A 407 4.67 -9.07 31.20
CA GLU A 407 3.44 -8.50 30.64
C GLU A 407 3.71 -8.02 29.22
N THR A 408 2.87 -8.38 28.25
CA THR A 408 2.96 -7.91 26.87
C THR A 408 1.59 -7.44 26.40
N GLU A 409 1.52 -6.20 25.95
CA GLU A 409 0.34 -5.56 25.38
C GLU A 409 0.62 -5.24 23.91
N LEU A 410 -0.24 -5.70 23.00
CA LEU A 410 -0.16 -5.41 21.57
C LEU A 410 -1.51 -4.89 21.09
N VAL A 411 -1.49 -3.85 20.28
CA VAL A 411 -2.66 -3.29 19.59
C VAL A 411 -2.30 -3.02 18.14
N ILE A 412 -3.21 -3.39 17.23
CA ILE A 412 -3.14 -3.07 15.80
C ILE A 412 -4.32 -2.18 15.44
N VAL A 413 -4.03 -0.95 15.02
CA VAL A 413 -5.02 0.04 14.60
C VAL A 413 -4.83 0.36 13.14
N ILE A 414 -5.92 0.51 12.39
CA ILE A 414 -5.87 0.97 11.00
C ILE A 414 -6.65 2.27 10.83
N THR A 415 -6.28 3.07 9.83
CA THR A 415 -6.98 4.31 9.46
C THR A 415 -6.84 4.54 7.96
N PRO A 416 -7.92 4.41 7.17
CA PRO A 416 -7.89 4.69 5.75
C PRO A 416 -8.16 6.18 5.45
N TYR A 417 -7.63 6.67 4.34
CA TYR A 417 -7.88 8.01 3.81
C TYR A 417 -8.15 7.91 2.32
N LEU A 418 -9.21 8.58 1.85
CA LEU A 418 -9.34 8.84 0.41
C LEU A 418 -8.37 9.96 0.03
N VAL A 419 -7.45 9.68 -0.89
CA VAL A 419 -6.38 10.62 -1.26
C VAL A 419 -6.46 10.98 -2.74
N LYS A 420 -6.05 12.22 -3.05
CA LYS A 420 -5.93 12.71 -4.42
C LYS A 420 -4.44 12.82 -4.79
N PRO A 421 -4.07 12.53 -6.04
CA PRO A 421 -2.70 12.76 -6.49
C PRO A 421 -2.37 14.26 -6.48
N VAL A 422 -1.14 14.59 -6.14
CA VAL A 422 -0.58 15.96 -6.19
C VAL A 422 0.42 16.09 -7.33
N ASN A 423 0.77 17.31 -7.73
CA ASN A 423 1.82 17.48 -8.74
C ASN A 423 3.17 17.06 -8.17
N ALA A 424 4.06 16.55 -9.03
CA ALA A 424 5.39 16.11 -8.61
C ALA A 424 6.21 17.24 -7.92
N ASN A 425 5.91 18.50 -8.24
CA ASN A 425 6.56 19.67 -7.64
C ASN A 425 6.15 19.90 -6.17
N ASP A 426 5.03 19.32 -5.74
CA ASP A 426 4.49 19.48 -4.39
C ASP A 426 4.95 18.36 -3.44
N ILE A 427 5.67 17.34 -3.96
CA ILE A 427 6.20 16.22 -3.19
C ILE A 427 7.59 16.61 -2.67
N VAL A 428 7.74 16.64 -1.34
CA VAL A 428 9.04 16.84 -0.66
C VAL A 428 9.57 15.48 -0.21
N LEU A 429 10.75 15.10 -0.70
CA LEU A 429 11.44 13.87 -0.32
C LEU A 429 12.47 14.15 0.79
N PRO A 430 12.80 13.18 1.65
CA PRO A 430 13.92 13.31 2.60
C PRO A 430 15.28 13.57 1.94
N THR A 431 15.39 13.24 0.66
CA THR A 431 16.58 13.48 -0.17
C THR A 431 16.60 14.87 -0.81
N ASP A 432 15.48 15.59 -0.80
CA ASP A 432 15.42 16.93 -1.39
C ASP A 432 16.23 17.88 -0.52
N GLY A 433 17.29 18.45 -1.12
CA GLY A 433 18.31 19.22 -0.40
C GLY A 433 19.60 18.44 -0.08
N TYR A 434 19.67 17.12 -0.30
CA TYR A 434 20.93 16.39 -0.20
C TYR A 434 21.83 16.71 -1.39
N ARG A 435 22.99 17.32 -1.11
CA ARG A 435 24.08 17.48 -2.08
C ARG A 435 25.28 16.68 -1.59
N ALA A 436 25.79 15.80 -2.46
CA ALA A 436 27.04 15.10 -2.19
C ALA A 436 28.15 16.14 -1.94
N PRO A 437 28.94 16.00 -0.87
CA PRO A 437 30.03 16.94 -0.58
C PRO A 437 31.05 16.93 -1.71
N THR A 438 31.62 18.09 -2.03
CA THR A 438 32.66 18.19 -3.05
C THR A 438 33.95 17.52 -2.57
N ASP A 439 34.84 17.15 -3.50
CA ASP A 439 36.11 16.50 -3.17
C ASP A 439 36.95 17.30 -2.17
N LEU A 440 36.91 18.63 -2.26
CA LEU A 440 37.58 19.52 -1.32
C LEU A 440 36.94 19.47 0.08
N ASP A 441 35.61 19.54 0.18
CA ASP A 441 34.89 19.49 1.47
C ASP A 441 35.05 18.14 2.18
N ARG A 442 35.09 17.06 1.39
CA ARG A 442 35.28 15.69 1.89
C ARG A 442 36.71 15.45 2.38
N VAL A 443 37.72 15.92 1.63
CA VAL A 443 39.14 15.64 1.92
C VAL A 443 39.74 16.63 2.92
N LEU A 444 39.35 17.91 2.86
CA LEU A 444 39.94 18.99 3.66
C LEU A 444 39.10 19.35 4.89
N LEU A 445 37.77 19.37 4.79
CA LEU A 445 36.87 19.73 5.90
C LEU A 445 36.27 18.50 6.62
N GLY A 446 36.52 17.28 6.14
CA GLY A 446 36.03 16.04 6.74
C GLY A 446 34.49 15.94 6.76
N GLN A 447 33.79 16.67 5.89
CA GLN A 447 32.34 16.71 5.87
C GLN A 447 31.77 15.53 5.07
N LEU A 448 30.87 14.78 5.71
CA LEU A 448 30.17 13.64 5.09
C LEU A 448 28.86 14.06 4.39
N GLY A 449 28.46 15.33 4.50
CA GLY A 449 27.31 15.91 3.80
C GLY A 449 27.54 17.39 3.52
N GLY A 450 27.15 17.88 2.34
CA GLY A 450 27.29 19.29 1.98
C GLY A 450 26.37 20.17 2.84
N GLY A 451 26.94 21.08 3.63
CA GLY A 451 26.27 21.89 4.64
C GLY A 451 25.26 22.95 4.15
N THR A 452 24.59 22.76 3.01
CA THR A 452 23.49 23.62 2.55
C THR A 452 22.22 22.82 2.39
N ASN A 453 21.45 22.69 3.47
CA ASN A 453 20.08 22.19 3.40
C ASN A 453 19.23 23.23 2.65
N GLY A 454 18.67 22.89 1.48
CA GLY A 454 17.72 23.77 0.77
C GLY A 454 17.83 23.87 -0.75
N GLY A 455 18.41 22.87 -1.43
CA GLY A 455 18.42 22.84 -2.90
C GLY A 455 17.11 22.26 -3.48
N ASP A 456 16.44 23.02 -4.35
CA ASP A 456 15.30 22.55 -5.14
C ASP A 456 15.77 21.48 -6.15
N ARG A 457 15.09 20.32 -6.22
CA ARG A 457 15.43 19.26 -7.19
C ARG A 457 15.28 19.79 -8.61
N PRO A 458 16.14 19.43 -9.58
CA PRO A 458 15.85 19.68 -10.99
C PRO A 458 14.51 19.01 -11.36
N LYS A 459 13.52 19.85 -11.65
CA LYS A 459 12.15 19.44 -11.99
C LYS A 459 12.12 18.94 -13.44
N PRO A 460 11.39 17.85 -13.75
CA PRO A 460 11.21 17.42 -15.13
C PRO A 460 10.46 18.52 -15.90
N SER A 461 11.10 19.13 -16.90
CA SER A 461 10.42 19.98 -17.87
C SER A 461 9.84 19.09 -18.97
N MET A 462 8.60 19.34 -19.39
CA MET A 462 8.09 18.74 -20.62
C MET A 462 9.02 19.12 -21.77
N ALA A 463 9.53 18.11 -22.49
CA ALA A 463 10.21 18.37 -23.75
C ALA A 463 9.24 19.16 -24.64
N PRO A 464 9.67 20.26 -25.28
CA PRO A 464 8.83 20.95 -26.24
C PRO A 464 8.29 19.94 -27.25
N PRO A 465 6.99 19.96 -27.60
CA PRO A 465 6.49 19.11 -28.66
C PRO A 465 7.38 19.37 -29.89
N ALA A 466 7.98 18.32 -30.44
CA ALA A 466 8.76 18.42 -31.65
C ALA A 466 7.80 18.87 -32.76
N GLY A 467 7.71 20.18 -32.95
CA GLY A 467 7.10 20.82 -34.11
C GLY A 467 8.00 20.54 -35.30
N ALA A 468 8.02 19.30 -35.75
CA ALA A 468 8.45 19.00 -37.11
C ALA A 468 7.28 19.39 -38.01
N GLU A 469 7.24 20.66 -38.44
CA GLU A 469 6.58 20.97 -39.70
C GLU A 469 7.36 20.20 -40.78
N PRO A 470 6.74 19.28 -41.54
CA PRO A 470 7.42 18.61 -42.62
C PRO A 470 7.67 19.62 -43.74
N ALA A 471 8.91 20.12 -43.83
CA ALA A 471 9.36 20.90 -44.98
C ALA A 471 9.52 19.95 -46.17
N PHE A 472 8.55 19.97 -47.10
CA PHE A 472 8.73 19.38 -48.42
C PHE A 472 9.79 20.18 -49.18
N GLY A 473 10.93 19.53 -49.48
CA GLY A 473 11.91 20.04 -50.42
C GLY A 473 13.12 20.74 -49.79
N ALA A 474 14.04 19.96 -49.24
CA ALA A 474 15.44 20.38 -49.12
C ALA A 474 16.34 19.17 -49.38
N ALA A 475 17.01 19.18 -50.53
CA ALA A 475 18.03 18.19 -50.86
C ALA A 475 19.23 18.36 -49.93
N ALA A 476 19.69 17.26 -49.34
CA ALA A 476 20.89 17.25 -48.50
C ALA A 476 22.15 17.50 -49.37
N PRO A 477 23.04 18.45 -49.02
CA PRO A 477 24.32 18.57 -49.68
C PRO A 477 25.29 17.48 -49.20
N VAL A 478 25.98 16.86 -50.16
CA VAL A 478 26.97 15.80 -49.96
C VAL A 478 28.24 16.39 -49.34
N SER A 479 28.77 15.76 -48.27
CA SER A 479 30.00 16.22 -47.62
C SER A 479 31.24 15.84 -48.45
N VAL A 480 32.09 16.83 -48.75
CA VAL A 480 33.40 16.65 -49.39
C VAL A 480 34.47 16.32 -48.34
N LEU A 481 35.32 15.32 -48.59
CA LEU A 481 36.49 15.00 -47.75
C LEU A 481 37.62 16.04 -47.93
N PRO A 482 38.37 16.42 -46.87
CA PRO A 482 39.51 17.32 -46.99
C PRO A 482 40.80 16.61 -47.45
N SER A 483 41.57 17.32 -48.28
CA SER A 483 42.86 16.93 -48.86
C SER A 483 44.00 16.98 -47.83
N GLN A 484 44.86 15.95 -47.80
CA GLN A 484 46.04 15.87 -46.93
C GLN A 484 47.23 16.69 -47.47
N VAL A 485 47.92 17.38 -46.57
CA VAL A 485 49.18 18.12 -46.82
C VAL A 485 50.38 17.14 -46.82
N PRO A 486 51.40 17.29 -47.69
CA PRO A 486 52.55 16.37 -47.72
C PRO A 486 53.59 16.68 -46.63
N GLN A 487 54.03 15.66 -45.88
CA GLN A 487 55.22 15.72 -45.01
C GLN A 487 56.42 15.00 -45.67
N GLN A 488 57.58 15.64 -45.61
CA GLN A 488 58.88 15.16 -46.13
C GLN A 488 59.52 14.05 -45.26
N PRO A 489 60.44 13.24 -45.83
CA PRO A 489 60.80 11.93 -45.28
C PRO A 489 61.94 11.98 -44.25
N ARG A 490 61.88 11.10 -43.24
CA ARG A 490 62.98 10.81 -42.32
C ARG A 490 63.36 9.33 -42.40
N ARG A 491 64.52 9.13 -43.02
CA ARG A 491 65.54 8.05 -42.97
C ARG A 491 65.19 6.66 -42.40
N GLU A 492 65.58 5.68 -43.21
CA GLU A 492 65.62 4.23 -43.00
C GLU A 492 66.32 3.78 -41.71
N GLU A 493 65.77 2.75 -41.06
CA GLU A 493 66.56 1.62 -40.59
C GLU A 493 65.71 0.35 -40.57
N SER A 494 66.37 -0.76 -40.87
CA SER A 494 65.85 -2.05 -41.31
C SER A 494 65.43 -2.96 -40.15
N VAL A 495 64.67 -4.03 -40.48
CA VAL A 495 64.89 -5.45 -40.10
C VAL A 495 63.58 -6.26 -40.10
N ILE A 496 63.37 -6.98 -41.21
CA ILE A 496 63.13 -8.43 -41.38
C ILE A 496 61.93 -9.14 -40.65
N LYS A 497 61.06 -9.75 -41.50
CA LYS A 497 60.25 -10.99 -41.40
C LYS A 497 59.27 -11.16 -40.22
N SER A 498 58.03 -11.64 -40.40
CA SER A 498 57.58 -12.73 -41.29
C SER A 498 56.05 -12.72 -41.45
N THR A 499 55.62 -13.03 -42.66
CA THR A 499 54.29 -13.54 -43.07
C THR A 499 54.40 -15.07 -43.25
N PRO A 500 53.35 -15.85 -43.62
CA PRO A 500 51.87 -15.80 -43.44
C PRO A 500 51.34 -17.26 -43.18
N PRO A 501 50.25 -17.83 -43.79
CA PRO A 501 48.94 -17.35 -44.26
C PRO A 501 47.72 -18.26 -43.86
N GLU A 502 46.51 -17.82 -44.25
CA GLU A 502 45.38 -18.63 -44.80
C GLU A 502 44.63 -19.64 -43.89
N THR A 503 43.33 -19.96 -44.02
CA THR A 503 42.39 -19.90 -45.15
C THR A 503 40.91 -19.95 -44.68
N LYS A 504 40.04 -19.51 -45.60
CA LYS A 504 38.57 -19.60 -45.71
C LYS A 504 38.01 -21.02 -45.35
N SER A 505 36.76 -21.21 -44.89
CA SER A 505 35.55 -21.23 -45.74
C SER A 505 34.32 -21.78 -44.99
N LYS A 506 33.15 -21.33 -45.45
CA LYS A 506 31.72 -21.66 -45.21
C LYS A 506 31.36 -23.15 -45.05
N SER A 507 30.28 -23.46 -44.32
CA SER A 507 28.96 -23.90 -44.84
C SER A 507 28.08 -24.60 -43.77
N LYS A 508 26.80 -24.81 -44.11
CA LYS A 508 25.58 -24.95 -43.26
C LYS A 508 25.19 -26.45 -42.97
N PRO A 509 24.01 -26.80 -42.41
CA PRO A 509 23.80 -27.78 -41.32
C PRO A 509 23.14 -29.13 -41.74
N LYS A 510 23.04 -30.11 -40.82
CA LYS A 510 21.85 -31.02 -40.66
C LYS A 510 22.00 -32.10 -39.56
N ALA A 511 20.84 -32.43 -38.95
CA ALA A 511 20.35 -33.77 -38.54
C ALA A 511 21.08 -34.50 -37.38
N GLU A 512 20.49 -35.41 -36.57
CA GLU A 512 19.16 -35.97 -36.30
C GLU A 512 19.32 -36.97 -35.13
N SER A 513 18.23 -37.30 -34.42
CA SER A 513 17.98 -38.57 -33.70
C SER A 513 18.80 -38.84 -32.40
N VAL A 514 18.36 -39.55 -31.35
CA VAL A 514 17.44 -40.70 -31.17
C VAL A 514 16.91 -40.69 -29.71
N ALA A 515 15.71 -41.24 -29.46
CA ALA A 515 15.12 -41.59 -28.14
C ALA A 515 15.80 -42.85 -27.51
N PRO A 516 15.25 -43.66 -26.56
CA PRO A 516 14.12 -43.51 -25.59
C PRO A 516 14.42 -44.05 -24.14
N GLY A 517 13.48 -43.81 -23.20
CA GLY A 517 12.98 -44.75 -22.15
C GLY A 517 13.86 -45.26 -20.99
N PHE A 518 13.39 -45.17 -19.74
CA PHE A 518 12.92 -46.29 -18.88
C PHE A 518 12.68 -45.86 -17.40
N ASN A 519 11.73 -46.56 -16.76
CA ASN A 519 11.13 -46.36 -15.43
C ASN A 519 11.87 -47.07 -14.26
N LEU A 520 11.30 -46.86 -13.05
CA LEU A 520 11.39 -47.60 -11.76
C LEU A 520 12.43 -47.00 -10.80
N ASN A 521 12.10 -46.61 -9.56
CA ASN A 521 11.25 -47.25 -8.56
C ASN A 521 10.58 -46.23 -7.62
#